data_AF-H6VGK2-F1
#
_entry.id   AF-H6VGK2-F1
#
_cell.length_a   1.000
_cell.length_b   1.000
_cell.length_c   1.000
_cell.angle_alpha   90.00
_cell.angle_beta   90.00
_cell.angle_gamma   90.00
#
_symmetry.space_group_name_H-M   'P 1'
#
loop_
_entity.id
_entity.type
_entity.pdbx_description
1 polymer ?
#
loop_
_entity_poly.entity_id
_entity_poly.type
_entity_poly.pdbx_seq_one_letter_code
_entity_poly.pdbx_strand_id
1 'polypeptide(L)'
;MKKNTLSAILMTLFLFISCNNSGGDSASTNPDESAKGPDLTVISKKITDSNAVVLAVKEVEALLSSIDELAKAIGQKIDRNNGLAVEANFNTSLLAGAYTISTLITKKLDELIKNSGELKGEVEKAKNCSEAFTNKLKEKTQELAVAAGAATDIDAKKAILKTNRDKDLGADELGKLFKSVESLSKAAQEASANSVKELTSPVVAESPKKP
;
A
#
# COMPACT_ATOMS: atom_id res chain seq x y z
N MET A 1 -4.53 -31.38 -16.52
CA MET A 1 -4.82 -30.88 -17.89
C MET A 1 -3.91 -31.62 -18.87
N LYS A 2 -4.47 -32.18 -19.94
CA LYS A 2 -3.73 -33.05 -20.88
C LYS A 2 -2.67 -32.22 -21.62
N LYS A 3 -1.45 -32.76 -21.78
CA LYS A 3 -0.32 -32.10 -22.47
C LYS A 3 -0.65 -31.60 -23.89
N ASN A 4 -1.70 -32.17 -24.49
CA ASN A 4 -2.16 -31.86 -25.84
C ASN A 4 -2.92 -30.53 -25.93
N THR A 5 -3.47 -30.02 -24.82
CA THR A 5 -4.22 -28.75 -24.78
C THR A 5 -3.28 -27.54 -24.66
N LEU A 6 -2.11 -27.71 -24.03
CA LEU A 6 -1.09 -26.68 -23.92
C LEU A 6 -0.36 -26.43 -25.26
N SER A 7 -0.10 -27.50 -26.02
CA SER A 7 0.55 -27.43 -27.34
C SER A 7 -0.31 -26.70 -28.39
N ALA A 8 -1.63 -26.92 -28.35
CA ALA A 8 -2.56 -26.22 -29.24
C ALA A 8 -2.63 -24.71 -28.94
N ILE A 9 -2.67 -24.32 -27.66
CA ILE A 9 -2.69 -22.90 -27.26
C ILE A 9 -1.38 -22.20 -27.66
N LEU A 10 -0.23 -22.87 -27.51
CA LEU A 10 1.09 -22.33 -27.88
C LEU A 10 1.28 -22.17 -29.40
N MET A 11 0.79 -23.13 -30.20
CA MET A 11 0.79 -23.05 -31.66
C MET A 11 -0.11 -21.92 -32.19
N THR A 12 -1.26 -21.69 -31.53
CA THR A 12 -2.18 -20.63 -31.96
C THR A 12 -1.61 -19.24 -31.67
N LEU A 13 -0.84 -19.07 -30.58
CA LEU A 13 -0.19 -17.81 -30.21
C LEU A 13 0.95 -17.40 -31.18
N PHE A 14 1.69 -18.38 -31.74
CA PHE A 14 2.73 -18.10 -32.75
C PHE A 14 2.16 -17.65 -34.10
N LEU A 15 0.95 -18.11 -34.46
CA LEU A 15 0.27 -17.73 -35.70
C LEU A 15 -0.21 -16.28 -35.69
N PHE A 16 -0.62 -15.74 -34.53
CA PHE A 16 -1.00 -14.33 -34.41
C PHE A 16 0.20 -13.37 -34.47
N ILE A 17 1.40 -13.80 -34.04
CA ILE A 17 2.63 -12.98 -34.14
C ILE A 17 3.17 -12.98 -35.58
N SER A 18 2.97 -14.07 -36.32
CA SER A 18 3.52 -14.23 -37.68
C SER A 18 2.76 -13.44 -38.76
N CYS A 19 1.52 -13.04 -38.51
CA CYS A 19 0.75 -12.21 -39.44
C CYS A 19 1.08 -10.71 -39.39
N ASN A 20 1.93 -10.24 -38.46
CA ASN A 20 2.37 -8.84 -38.43
C ASN A 20 3.68 -8.58 -39.18
N ASN A 21 4.20 -9.55 -39.94
CA ASN A 21 5.38 -9.39 -40.81
C ASN A 21 5.08 -9.69 -42.28
N SER A 22 3.84 -9.45 -42.73
CA SER A 22 3.50 -9.53 -44.15
C SER A 22 4.12 -8.33 -44.88
N GLY A 23 5.34 -8.54 -45.40
CA GLY A 23 5.97 -7.64 -46.37
C GLY A 23 5.07 -7.46 -47.58
N GLY A 24 4.44 -6.29 -47.66
CA GLY A 24 3.78 -5.78 -48.85
C GLY A 24 4.69 -4.75 -49.50
N ASP A 25 5.31 -5.12 -50.62
CA ASP A 25 5.82 -4.16 -51.59
C ASP A 25 4.63 -3.37 -52.15
N SER A 26 4.49 -2.12 -51.70
CA SER A 26 3.76 -1.10 -52.47
C SER A 26 4.48 0.22 -52.28
N ALA A 27 5.00 0.74 -53.39
CA ALA A 27 5.54 2.08 -53.48
C ALA A 27 4.43 3.09 -53.15
N SER A 28 4.45 3.62 -51.94
CA SER A 28 3.76 4.84 -51.56
C SER A 28 4.63 5.57 -50.54
N THR A 29 4.95 6.80 -50.89
CA THR A 29 5.77 7.76 -50.15
C THR A 29 5.35 7.88 -48.68
N ASN A 30 6.34 7.74 -47.80
CA ASN A 30 6.32 7.96 -46.35
C ASN A 30 5.33 7.07 -45.57
N PRO A 31 5.80 6.06 -44.81
CA PRO A 31 4.93 5.44 -43.82
C PRO A 31 4.51 6.55 -42.86
N ASP A 32 3.20 6.79 -42.80
CA ASP A 32 2.59 7.78 -41.93
C ASP A 32 3.08 7.53 -40.50
N GLU A 33 3.85 8.47 -39.96
CA GLU A 33 4.44 8.39 -38.61
C GLU A 33 3.35 8.34 -37.52
N SER A 34 2.09 8.54 -37.92
CA SER A 34 0.85 8.46 -37.14
C SER A 34 0.52 7.05 -36.61
N ALA A 35 1.14 5.98 -37.13
CA ALA A 35 0.86 4.59 -36.70
C ALA A 35 1.87 4.03 -35.67
N LYS A 36 2.56 4.87 -34.89
CA LYS A 36 3.39 4.37 -33.78
C LYS A 36 2.45 3.79 -32.70
N GLY A 37 2.50 2.47 -32.53
CA GLY A 37 1.88 1.78 -31.40
C GLY A 37 2.43 2.28 -30.05
N PRO A 38 1.82 1.86 -28.92
CA PRO A 38 2.20 2.34 -27.59
C PRO A 38 3.70 2.15 -27.33
N ASP A 39 4.35 3.19 -26.78
CA ASP A 39 5.76 3.12 -26.41
C ASP A 39 5.95 2.19 -25.20
N LEU A 40 6.31 0.93 -25.49
CA LEU A 40 6.48 -0.12 -24.49
C LEU A 40 7.61 0.19 -23.50
N THR A 41 8.61 1.00 -23.88
CA THR A 41 9.69 1.39 -22.97
C THR A 41 9.15 2.34 -21.89
N VAL A 42 8.35 3.31 -22.30
CA VAL A 42 7.71 4.26 -21.38
C VAL A 42 6.68 3.53 -20.50
N ILE A 43 5.82 2.70 -21.08
CA ILE A 43 4.76 2.02 -20.33
C ILE A 43 5.32 0.98 -19.35
N SER A 44 6.32 0.19 -19.75
CA SER A 44 6.96 -0.77 -18.84
C SER A 44 7.63 -0.08 -17.65
N LYS A 45 8.21 1.11 -17.86
CA LYS A 45 8.73 1.95 -16.78
C LYS A 45 7.60 2.43 -15.84
N LYS A 46 6.50 2.97 -16.37
CA LYS A 46 5.33 3.37 -15.56
C LYS A 46 4.78 2.22 -14.72
N ILE A 47 4.65 1.02 -15.31
CA ILE A 47 4.20 -0.18 -14.60
C ILE A 47 5.18 -0.54 -13.48
N THR A 48 6.48 -0.50 -13.73
CA THR A 48 7.51 -0.79 -12.72
C THR A 48 7.45 0.21 -11.56
N ASP A 49 7.41 1.51 -11.87
CA ASP A 49 7.41 2.58 -10.88
C ASP A 49 6.10 2.54 -10.05
N SER A 50 4.94 2.38 -10.68
CA SER A 50 3.65 2.25 -9.98
C SER A 50 3.56 1.00 -9.10
N ASN A 51 4.11 -0.14 -9.55
CA ASN A 51 4.16 -1.36 -8.74
C ASN A 51 5.06 -1.21 -7.51
N ALA A 52 6.18 -0.49 -7.62
CA ALA A 52 7.04 -0.20 -6.48
C ALA A 52 6.28 0.60 -5.40
N VAL A 53 5.46 1.57 -5.80
CA VAL A 53 4.59 2.31 -4.87
C VAL A 53 3.55 1.39 -4.23
N VAL A 54 2.88 0.54 -5.00
CA VAL A 54 1.90 -0.44 -4.45
C VAL A 54 2.54 -1.34 -3.40
N LEU A 55 3.74 -1.86 -3.66
CA LEU A 55 4.47 -2.71 -2.71
C LEU A 55 4.82 -1.97 -1.41
N ALA A 56 5.30 -0.72 -1.52
CA ALA A 56 5.61 0.10 -0.35
C ALA A 56 4.36 0.41 0.49
N VAL A 57 3.22 0.70 -0.15
CA VAL A 57 1.95 0.93 0.56
C VAL A 57 1.47 -0.35 1.25
N LYS A 58 1.62 -1.52 0.61
CA LYS A 58 1.29 -2.83 1.21
C LYS A 58 2.12 -3.13 2.46
N GLU A 59 3.40 -2.75 2.48
CA GLU A 59 4.23 -2.86 3.68
C GLU A 59 3.66 -2.02 4.84
N VAL A 60 3.24 -0.77 4.56
CA VAL A 60 2.60 0.10 5.56
C VAL A 60 1.27 -0.49 6.06
N GLU A 61 0.42 -1.03 5.17
CA GLU A 61 -0.82 -1.70 5.55
C GLU A 61 -0.57 -2.91 6.47
N ALA A 62 0.47 -3.69 6.20
CA ALA A 62 0.84 -4.84 7.03
C ALA A 62 1.31 -4.40 8.42
N LEU A 63 2.11 -3.33 8.51
CA LEU A 63 2.52 -2.74 9.79
C LEU A 63 1.31 -2.23 10.58
N LEU A 64 0.35 -1.56 9.94
CA LEU A 64 -0.89 -1.15 10.61
C LEU A 64 -1.70 -2.35 11.11
N SER A 65 -1.83 -3.38 10.28
CA SER A 65 -2.52 -4.62 10.67
C SER A 65 -1.84 -5.29 11.86
N SER A 66 -0.51 -5.21 11.96
CA SER A 66 0.21 -5.73 13.12
C SER A 66 -0.15 -5.01 14.42
N ILE A 67 -0.50 -3.72 14.38
CA ILE A 67 -1.01 -3.00 15.56
C ILE A 67 -2.39 -3.51 15.97
N ASP A 68 -3.28 -3.84 15.02
CA ASP A 68 -4.56 -4.48 15.34
C ASP A 68 -4.35 -5.86 16.00
N GLU A 69 -3.35 -6.63 15.55
CA GLU A 69 -3.00 -7.90 16.19
C GLU A 69 -2.44 -7.68 17.61
N LEU A 70 -1.61 -6.66 17.83
CA LEU A 70 -1.16 -6.28 19.18
C LEU A 70 -2.34 -5.87 20.07
N ALA A 71 -3.35 -5.18 19.54
CA ALA A 71 -4.52 -4.79 20.31
C ALA A 71 -5.33 -6.01 20.82
N LYS A 72 -5.25 -7.17 20.16
CA LYS A 72 -5.86 -8.43 20.64
C LYS A 72 -5.13 -9.02 21.84
N ALA A 73 -3.85 -8.67 22.03
CA ALA A 73 -3.03 -9.14 23.15
C ALA A 73 -3.16 -8.27 24.41
N ILE A 74 -4.00 -7.22 24.39
CA ILE A 74 -4.24 -6.37 25.57
C ILE A 74 -4.81 -7.22 26.73
N GLY A 75 -4.20 -7.09 27.90
CA GLY A 75 -4.59 -7.80 29.11
C GLY A 75 -4.38 -9.31 29.00
N GLN A 76 -3.46 -9.76 28.15
CA GLN A 76 -3.15 -11.17 27.93
C GLN A 76 -1.70 -11.50 28.28
N LYS A 77 -1.48 -12.76 28.66
CA LYS A 77 -0.19 -13.43 28.67
C LYS A 77 -0.24 -14.67 27.80
N ILE A 78 0.93 -15.20 27.47
CA ILE A 78 1.04 -16.54 26.87
C ILE A 78 0.65 -17.58 27.91
N ASP A 79 -0.20 -18.51 27.50
CA ASP A 79 -0.58 -19.68 28.28
C ASP A 79 -0.23 -20.96 27.52
N ARG A 80 0.27 -21.95 28.26
CA ARG A 80 0.73 -23.22 27.68
C ARG A 80 -0.39 -24.02 27.02
N ASN A 81 -1.62 -23.90 27.52
CA ASN A 81 -2.73 -24.77 27.13
C ASN A 81 -3.70 -24.06 26.17
N ASN A 82 -3.87 -22.74 26.33
CA ASN A 82 -4.89 -21.96 25.65
C ASN A 82 -4.31 -20.93 24.66
N GLY A 83 -2.99 -20.89 24.49
CA GLY A 83 -2.28 -19.89 23.70
C GLY A 83 -2.20 -18.54 24.41
N LEU A 84 -3.35 -17.93 24.71
CA LEU A 84 -3.47 -16.71 25.53
C LEU A 84 -4.36 -16.94 26.75
N ALA A 85 -4.01 -16.29 27.86
CA ALA A 85 -4.83 -16.20 29.06
C ALA A 85 -4.79 -14.79 29.64
N VAL A 86 -5.77 -14.45 30.48
CA VAL A 86 -5.89 -13.11 31.07
C VAL A 86 -4.71 -12.80 32.00
N GLU A 87 -4.11 -11.63 31.80
CA GLU A 87 -3.12 -10.95 32.65
C GLU A 87 -3.43 -9.45 32.58
N ALA A 88 -4.46 -9.04 33.31
CA ALA A 88 -5.02 -7.70 33.16
C ALA A 88 -4.07 -6.60 33.64
N ASN A 89 -4.09 -5.46 32.94
CA ASN A 89 -3.43 -4.21 33.32
C ASN A 89 -1.90 -4.23 33.31
N PHE A 90 -1.28 -5.08 32.47
CA PHE A 90 0.18 -5.12 32.28
C PHE A 90 0.59 -4.81 30.84
N ASN A 91 0.12 -3.69 30.29
CA ASN A 91 0.20 -3.41 28.85
C ASN A 91 1.33 -2.46 28.42
N THR A 92 2.17 -1.95 29.32
CA THR A 92 3.15 -0.90 28.97
C THR A 92 4.15 -1.36 27.89
N SER A 93 4.66 -2.58 27.97
CA SER A 93 5.61 -3.11 26.98
C SER A 93 4.94 -3.37 25.62
N LEU A 94 3.69 -3.85 25.63
CA LEU A 94 2.86 -4.00 24.43
C LEU A 94 2.65 -2.66 23.73
N LEU A 95 2.33 -1.60 24.50
CA LEU A 95 2.15 -0.24 23.98
C LEU A 95 3.45 0.36 23.46
N ALA A 96 4.59 0.09 24.10
CA ALA A 96 5.90 0.49 23.58
C ALA A 96 6.21 -0.20 22.23
N GLY A 97 5.79 -1.46 22.06
CA GLY A 97 5.85 -2.17 20.78
C GLY A 97 5.00 -1.49 19.71
N ALA A 98 3.74 -1.16 20.02
CA ALA A 98 2.86 -0.44 19.11
C ALA A 98 3.41 0.95 18.72
N TYR A 99 3.97 1.70 19.68
CA TYR A 99 4.66 2.96 19.41
C TYR A 99 5.88 2.77 18.48
N THR A 100 6.67 1.73 18.68
CA THR A 100 7.81 1.43 17.80
C THR A 100 7.33 1.19 16.37
N ILE A 101 6.24 0.44 16.18
CA ILE A 101 5.65 0.22 14.86
C ILE A 101 5.10 1.53 14.27
N SER A 102 4.48 2.40 15.08
CA SER A 102 3.97 3.69 14.60
C SER A 102 5.08 4.62 14.09
N THR A 103 6.23 4.63 14.77
CA THR A 103 7.41 5.37 14.30
C THR A 103 7.97 4.79 12.99
N LEU A 104 7.97 3.45 12.86
CA LEU A 104 8.40 2.78 11.64
C LEU A 104 7.47 3.09 10.45
N ILE A 105 6.14 3.08 10.67
CA ILE A 105 5.16 3.49 9.66
C ILE A 105 5.45 4.91 9.16
N THR A 106 5.69 5.84 10.09
CA THR A 106 6.02 7.23 9.76
C THR A 106 7.26 7.31 8.88
N LYS A 107 8.32 6.56 9.22
CA LYS A 107 9.56 6.48 8.43
C LYS A 107 9.31 5.92 7.03
N LYS A 108 8.53 4.85 6.91
CA LYS A 108 8.20 4.22 5.62
C LYS A 108 7.41 5.16 4.71
N LEU A 109 6.46 5.91 5.28
CA LEU A 109 5.70 6.92 4.54
C LEU A 109 6.61 8.08 4.10
N ASP A 110 7.53 8.54 4.95
CA ASP A 110 8.51 9.58 4.59
C ASP A 110 9.45 9.14 3.45
N GLU A 111 9.91 7.89 3.47
CA GLU A 111 10.69 7.30 2.38
C GLU A 111 9.87 7.21 1.08
N LEU A 112 8.59 6.85 1.17
CA LEU A 112 7.71 6.72 0.02
C LEU A 112 7.42 8.06 -0.67
N ILE A 113 7.32 9.18 0.07
CA ILE A 113 7.09 10.53 -0.49
C ILE A 113 8.07 10.88 -1.60
N LYS A 114 9.32 10.41 -1.50
CA LYS A 114 10.38 10.72 -2.46
C LYS A 114 10.13 10.12 -3.85
N ASN A 115 9.37 9.02 -3.91
CA ASN A 115 9.18 8.20 -5.10
C ASN A 115 7.71 8.03 -5.49
N SER A 116 6.78 8.70 -4.81
CA SER A 116 5.33 8.49 -4.98
C SER A 116 4.73 9.22 -6.18
N GLY A 117 5.50 10.05 -6.90
CA GLY A 117 5.04 10.77 -8.09
C GLY A 117 3.75 11.55 -7.84
N GLU A 118 2.73 11.27 -8.64
CA GLU A 118 1.40 11.91 -8.56
C GLU A 118 0.68 11.65 -7.22
N LEU A 119 1.01 10.56 -6.53
CA LEU A 119 0.38 10.17 -5.24
C LEU A 119 1.00 10.84 -4.02
N LYS A 120 1.92 11.80 -4.23
CA LYS A 120 2.61 12.49 -3.12
C LYS A 120 1.65 13.12 -2.12
N GLY A 121 0.54 13.70 -2.58
CA GLY A 121 -0.47 14.29 -1.70
C GLY A 121 -1.13 13.28 -0.77
N GLU A 122 -1.46 12.09 -1.28
CA GLU A 122 -2.04 10.98 -0.52
C GLU A 122 -1.05 10.42 0.50
N VAL A 123 0.23 10.30 0.12
CA VAL A 123 1.29 9.85 1.03
C VAL A 123 1.52 10.87 2.15
N GLU A 124 1.54 12.17 1.84
CA GLU A 124 1.66 13.23 2.85
C GLU A 124 0.50 13.22 3.84
N LYS A 125 -0.74 13.02 3.37
CA LYS A 125 -1.91 12.87 4.26
C LYS A 125 -1.74 11.68 5.21
N ALA A 126 -1.34 10.52 4.68
CA ALA A 126 -1.10 9.33 5.50
C ALA A 126 0.02 9.55 6.52
N LYS A 127 1.12 10.20 6.10
CA LYS A 127 2.25 10.55 6.97
C LYS A 127 1.81 11.45 8.11
N ASN A 128 1.05 12.51 7.82
CA ASN A 128 0.54 13.43 8.84
C ASN A 128 -0.36 12.72 9.85
N CYS A 129 -1.21 11.79 9.41
CA CYS A 129 -1.99 10.95 10.32
C CYS A 129 -1.10 10.04 11.18
N SER A 130 0.00 9.51 10.62
CA SER A 130 0.96 8.66 11.34
C SER A 130 1.73 9.43 12.41
N GLU A 131 2.12 10.67 12.09
CA GLU A 131 2.74 11.59 13.05
C GLU A 131 1.75 11.96 14.16
N ALA A 132 0.50 12.27 13.81
CA ALA A 132 -0.54 12.57 14.80
C ALA A 132 -0.76 11.40 15.77
N PHE A 133 -0.84 10.16 15.27
CA PHE A 133 -0.97 8.97 16.11
C PHE A 133 0.25 8.78 17.03
N THR A 134 1.46 8.85 16.46
CA THR A 134 2.70 8.68 17.22
C THR A 134 2.87 9.77 18.30
N ASN A 135 2.56 11.02 17.96
CA ASN A 135 2.61 12.13 18.90
C ASN A 135 1.58 11.97 20.01
N LYS A 136 0.36 11.52 19.68
CA LYS A 136 -0.68 11.27 20.68
C LYS A 136 -0.24 10.26 21.73
N LEU A 137 0.35 9.13 21.31
CA LEU A 137 0.89 8.14 22.24
C LEU A 137 1.98 8.73 23.15
N LYS A 138 2.84 9.58 22.58
CA LYS A 138 3.93 10.26 23.31
C LYS A 138 3.41 11.31 24.30
N GLU A 139 2.33 12.01 23.99
CA GLU A 139 1.70 12.98 24.90
C GLU A 139 1.00 12.30 26.08
N LYS A 140 0.58 11.05 25.91
CA LYS A 140 -0.20 10.25 26.87
C LYS A 140 0.66 9.31 27.71
N THR A 141 1.91 9.66 27.99
CA THR A 141 2.82 8.81 28.76
C THR A 141 2.37 8.59 30.20
N GLN A 142 1.58 9.49 30.78
CA GLN A 142 1.08 9.31 32.15
C GLN A 142 0.14 8.10 32.25
N GLU A 143 -0.66 7.88 31.22
CA GLU A 143 -1.61 6.77 31.10
C GLU A 143 -0.97 5.51 30.47
N LEU A 144 -0.04 5.70 29.52
CA LEU A 144 0.48 4.62 28.67
C LEU A 144 1.84 4.07 29.10
N ALA A 145 2.67 4.87 29.79
CA ALA A 145 4.02 4.52 30.22
C ALA A 145 4.12 4.38 31.76
N VAL A 146 3.11 3.76 32.36
CA VAL A 146 3.00 3.57 33.82
C VAL A 146 4.12 2.65 34.34
N ALA A 147 4.63 2.96 35.53
CA ALA A 147 5.66 2.17 36.20
C ALA A 147 5.21 0.71 36.43
N ALA A 148 6.19 -0.18 36.57
CA ALA A 148 5.97 -1.63 36.76
C ALA A 148 5.11 -2.30 35.67
N GLY A 149 4.97 -1.67 34.50
CA GLY A 149 4.20 -2.20 33.39
C GLY A 149 2.69 -1.98 33.49
N ALA A 150 2.22 -1.22 34.50
CA ALA A 150 0.84 -1.23 34.97
C ALA A 150 -0.17 -0.42 34.12
N ALA A 151 0.10 -0.21 32.82
CA ALA A 151 -0.86 0.43 31.93
C ALA A 151 -2.13 -0.42 31.82
N THR A 152 -3.28 0.18 32.12
CA THR A 152 -4.56 -0.54 32.23
C THR A 152 -5.05 -1.06 30.89
N ASP A 153 -5.89 -2.10 30.91
CA ASP A 153 -6.52 -2.61 29.69
C ASP A 153 -7.42 -1.54 29.04
N ILE A 154 -8.03 -0.68 29.86
CA ILE A 154 -8.91 0.41 29.41
C ILE A 154 -8.09 1.44 28.64
N ASP A 155 -6.97 1.88 29.20
CA ASP A 155 -6.11 2.90 28.57
C ASP A 155 -5.42 2.34 27.33
N ALA A 156 -4.97 1.07 27.38
CA ALA A 156 -4.41 0.40 26.22
C ALA A 156 -5.42 0.31 25.07
N LYS A 157 -6.69 0.00 25.35
CA LYS A 157 -7.76 -0.01 24.34
C LYS A 157 -8.03 1.38 23.76
N LYS A 158 -8.06 2.42 24.60
CA LYS A 158 -8.20 3.81 24.15
C LYS A 158 -7.04 4.27 23.26
N ALA A 159 -5.87 3.63 23.37
CA ALA A 159 -4.67 3.96 22.60
C ALA A 159 -4.57 3.21 21.26
N ILE A 160 -4.80 1.89 21.24
CA ILE A 160 -4.48 1.07 20.05
C ILE A 160 -5.64 0.20 19.54
N LEU A 161 -6.79 0.15 20.22
CA LEU A 161 -7.97 -0.56 19.71
C LEU A 161 -8.89 0.42 18.98
N LYS A 162 -8.74 0.51 17.65
CA LYS A 162 -9.51 1.45 16.81
C LYS A 162 -11.03 1.28 16.86
N THR A 163 -11.52 0.12 17.31
CA THR A 163 -12.96 -0.16 17.51
C THR A 163 -13.45 0.16 18.92
N ASN A 164 -12.58 0.59 19.84
CA ASN A 164 -12.96 0.93 21.19
C ASN A 164 -13.94 2.12 21.19
N ARG A 165 -14.86 2.15 22.17
CA ARG A 165 -15.85 3.23 22.26
C ARG A 165 -15.16 4.57 22.52
N ASP A 166 -14.32 4.59 23.54
CA ASP A 166 -13.48 5.74 23.89
C ASP A 166 -12.10 5.60 23.26
N LYS A 167 -11.58 6.68 22.69
CA LYS A 167 -10.41 6.65 21.81
C LYS A 167 -9.45 7.83 22.04
N ASP A 168 -9.59 8.49 23.18
CA ASP A 168 -8.92 9.75 23.54
C ASP A 168 -7.40 9.63 23.78
N LEU A 169 -6.85 8.41 23.80
CA LEU A 169 -5.42 8.15 24.00
C LEU A 169 -4.65 7.73 22.73
N GLY A 170 -5.30 7.69 21.56
CA GLY A 170 -4.62 7.39 20.29
C GLY A 170 -5.44 6.59 19.29
N ALA A 171 -6.48 5.87 19.74
CA ALA A 171 -7.24 4.99 18.86
C ALA A 171 -8.04 5.77 17.79
N ASP A 172 -8.31 7.07 18.02
CA ASP A 172 -8.97 7.94 17.04
C ASP A 172 -7.99 8.33 15.93
N GLU A 173 -6.77 8.75 16.29
CA GLU A 173 -5.68 9.02 15.36
C GLU A 173 -5.28 7.75 14.57
N LEU A 174 -5.21 6.60 15.24
CA LEU A 174 -4.99 5.30 14.59
C LEU A 174 -6.10 5.00 13.56
N GLY A 175 -7.37 5.24 13.92
CA GLY A 175 -8.50 5.07 13.00
C GLY A 175 -8.41 5.98 11.77
N LYS A 176 -7.96 7.23 11.93
CA LYS A 176 -7.72 8.16 10.82
C LYS A 176 -6.56 7.70 9.94
N LEU A 177 -5.47 7.23 10.55
CA LEU A 177 -4.32 6.67 9.84
C LEU A 177 -4.73 5.47 8.97
N PHE A 178 -5.50 4.52 9.53
CA PHE A 178 -6.04 3.38 8.76
C PHE A 178 -6.82 3.83 7.52
N LYS A 179 -7.73 4.80 7.67
CA LYS A 179 -8.52 5.34 6.55
C LYS A 179 -7.63 6.03 5.51
N SER A 180 -6.65 6.82 5.95
CA SER A 180 -5.75 7.52 5.03
C SER A 180 -4.88 6.54 4.23
N VAL A 181 -4.38 5.48 4.86
CA VAL A 181 -3.61 4.43 4.18
C VAL A 181 -4.49 3.60 3.26
N GLU A 182 -5.75 3.32 3.64
CA GLU A 182 -6.70 2.65 2.75
C GLU A 182 -6.96 3.47 1.47
N SER A 183 -7.17 4.78 1.59
CA SER A 183 -7.31 5.67 0.44
C SER A 183 -6.05 5.70 -0.43
N LEU A 184 -4.87 5.80 0.19
CA LEU A 184 -3.58 5.74 -0.52
C LEU A 184 -3.42 4.41 -1.28
N SER A 185 -3.79 3.29 -0.66
CA SER A 185 -3.73 1.96 -1.28
C SER A 185 -4.64 1.83 -2.48
N LYS A 186 -5.87 2.36 -2.41
CA LYS A 186 -6.78 2.42 -3.57
C LYS A 186 -6.18 3.25 -4.69
N ALA A 187 -5.67 4.44 -4.40
CA ALA A 187 -5.06 5.32 -5.40
C ALA A 187 -3.81 4.68 -6.05
N ALA A 188 -2.97 3.99 -5.28
CA ALA A 188 -1.82 3.26 -5.79
C ALA A 188 -2.22 2.09 -6.72
N GLN A 189 -3.26 1.35 -6.34
CA GLN A 189 -3.80 0.26 -7.16
C GLN A 189 -4.41 0.80 -8.46
N GLU A 190 -5.12 1.92 -8.41
CA GLU A 190 -5.68 2.59 -9.59
C GLU A 190 -4.58 3.09 -10.54
N ALA A 191 -3.52 3.71 -10.01
CA ALA A 191 -2.37 4.16 -10.80
C ALA A 191 -1.65 2.99 -11.50
N SER A 192 -1.45 1.87 -10.79
CA SER A 192 -0.89 0.64 -11.37
C SER A 192 -1.82 0.05 -12.44
N ALA A 193 -3.12 -0.06 -12.17
CA ALA A 193 -4.10 -0.56 -13.13
C ALA A 193 -4.17 0.30 -14.40
N ASN A 194 -4.09 1.63 -14.26
CA ASN A 194 -4.06 2.55 -15.39
C ASN A 194 -2.78 2.38 -16.22
N SER A 195 -1.62 2.24 -15.57
CA SER A 195 -0.35 1.97 -16.25
C SER A 195 -0.41 0.67 -17.06
N VAL A 196 -1.09 -0.36 -16.56
CA VAL A 196 -1.30 -1.63 -17.29
C VAL A 196 -2.29 -1.45 -18.46
N LYS A 197 -3.38 -0.69 -18.28
CA LYS A 197 -4.36 -0.43 -19.36
C LYS A 197 -3.77 0.32 -20.55
N GLU A 198 -2.72 1.12 -20.34
CA GLU A 198 -2.01 1.79 -21.44
C GLU A 198 -1.42 0.80 -22.46
N LEU A 199 -1.12 -0.45 -22.07
CA LEU A 199 -0.63 -1.49 -23.00
C LEU A 199 -1.62 -1.83 -24.12
N THR A 200 -2.91 -1.64 -23.88
CA THR A 200 -3.99 -2.02 -24.81
C THR A 200 -4.79 -0.81 -25.30
N SER A 201 -4.39 0.40 -24.90
CA SER A 201 -5.09 1.63 -25.28
C SER A 201 -4.46 2.21 -26.56
N PRO A 202 -5.26 2.74 -27.50
CA PRO A 202 -4.73 3.39 -28.69
C PRO A 202 -3.87 4.62 -28.30
N VAL A 203 -2.77 4.84 -29.01
CA VAL A 203 -1.90 6.01 -28.79
C VAL A 203 -2.71 7.26 -29.12
N VAL A 204 -2.90 8.13 -28.12
CA VAL A 204 -3.45 9.47 -28.37
C VAL A 204 -2.41 10.23 -29.17
N ALA A 205 -2.66 10.43 -30.47
CA ALA A 205 -1.81 11.25 -31.31
C ALA A 205 -1.72 12.66 -30.71
N GLU A 206 -0.51 13.14 -30.43
CA GLU A 206 -0.30 14.54 -30.04
C GLU A 206 -0.89 15.43 -31.15
N SER A 207 -1.80 16.33 -30.75
CA SER A 207 -2.35 17.29 -31.68
C SER A 207 -1.22 18.15 -32.25
N PRO A 208 -1.09 18.30 -33.58
CA PRO A 208 0.03 19.00 -34.17
C PRO A 208 0.09 20.44 -33.66
N LYS A 209 1.25 20.85 -33.14
CA LYS A 209 1.52 22.24 -32.78
C LYS A 209 1.34 23.10 -34.04
N LYS A 210 0.40 24.04 -33.98
CA LYS A 210 0.12 24.99 -35.06
C LYS A 210 1.35 25.89 -35.29
N PRO A 211 1.72 26.20 -36.55
CA PRO A 211 2.93 26.94 -36.90
C PRO A 211 2.97 28.36 -36.32
#